data_AF-A0AA41QGD4-F1
#
_entry.id   AF-A0AA41QGD4-F1
#
_cell.length_a   1.000
_cell.length_b   1.000
_cell.length_c   1.000
_cell.angle_alpha   90.00
_cell.angle_beta   90.00
_cell.angle_gamma   90.00
#
_symmetry.space_group_name_H-M   'P 1'
#
loop_
_entity.id
_entity.type
_entity.pdbx_description
1 polymer ?
#
loop_
_entity_poly.entity_id
_entity_poly.type
_entity_poly.pdbx_seq_one_letter_code
_entity_poly.pdbx_strand_id
1 'polypeptide(L)'
;MSVPSYPRSPIMMVLGVVLVAAGVLLFVGGLVAVVGTFASAVSDSASASFADSSGRLMQQTLVLFGGILVLTAGRVFVRGARRRGLRDRFGRLVMLAALALVGIGLATLVTGWESVVAGMEDVFAGRAPIDSITEDDMFSDIGTILLPTAGWMLAGAVLDLIGRRLADEPDPLITVSMTADF
;
A
#
# COMPACT_ATOMS: atom_id res chain seq x y z
N MET A 1 44.71 8.41 -0.29
CA MET A 1 44.10 7.08 -0.48
C MET A 1 42.88 7.23 -1.37
N SER A 2 42.89 6.65 -2.57
CA SER A 2 41.72 6.63 -3.45
C SER A 2 40.73 5.59 -2.92
N VAL A 3 39.53 6.02 -2.54
CA VAL A 3 38.46 5.11 -2.14
C VAL A 3 38.14 4.20 -3.33
N PRO A 4 38.23 2.87 -3.22
CA PRO A 4 37.92 1.97 -4.31
C PRO A 4 36.46 2.16 -4.73
N SER A 5 36.26 2.65 -5.96
CA SER A 5 34.96 2.81 -6.60
C SER A 5 34.46 1.44 -7.02
N TYR A 6 33.74 0.78 -6.11
CA TYR A 6 33.12 -0.47 -6.50
C TYR A 6 31.98 -0.25 -7.49
N PRO A 7 31.85 -1.09 -8.52
CA PRO A 7 30.79 -0.97 -9.50
C PRO A 7 29.42 -1.15 -8.82
N ARG A 8 28.52 -0.19 -9.05
CA ARG A 8 27.10 -0.31 -8.69
C ARG A 8 26.56 -1.58 -9.35
N SER A 9 25.82 -2.42 -8.63
CA SER A 9 25.16 -3.57 -9.26
C SER A 9 24.10 -3.05 -10.25
N PRO A 10 24.30 -3.17 -11.57
CA PRO A 10 23.40 -2.57 -12.55
C PRO A 10 22.00 -3.20 -12.46
N ILE A 11 21.93 -4.48 -12.09
CA ILE A 11 20.68 -5.24 -11.98
C ILE A 11 19.71 -4.62 -10.95
N MET A 12 20.19 -4.29 -9.75
CA MET A 12 19.34 -3.67 -8.72
C MET A 12 18.86 -2.27 -9.11
N MET A 13 19.69 -1.51 -9.83
CA MET A 13 19.32 -0.19 -10.32
C MET A 13 18.26 -0.29 -11.40
N VAL A 14 18.42 -1.20 -12.37
CA VAL A 14 17.42 -1.48 -13.40
C VAL A 14 16.11 -1.96 -12.77
N LEU A 15 16.17 -2.93 -11.86
CA LEU A 15 14.99 -3.45 -11.18
C LEU A 15 14.23 -2.35 -10.42
N GLY A 16 14.94 -1.52 -9.66
CA GLY A 16 14.33 -0.40 -8.94
C GLY A 16 13.69 0.62 -9.88
N VAL A 17 14.34 0.95 -10.99
CA VAL A 17 13.80 1.87 -12.00
C VAL A 17 12.55 1.28 -12.67
N VAL A 18 12.55 -0.01 -13.00
CA VAL A 18 11.39 -0.70 -13.56
C VAL A 18 10.22 -0.70 -12.58
N LEU A 19 10.46 -0.99 -11.30
CA LEU A 19 9.43 -0.91 -10.25
C LEU A 19 8.88 0.51 -10.09
N VAL A 20 9.73 1.54 -10.11
CA VAL A 20 9.26 2.93 -10.06
C VAL A 20 8.40 3.25 -11.28
N ALA A 21 8.83 2.88 -12.49
CA ALA A 21 8.08 3.10 -13.71
C ALA A 21 6.72 2.37 -13.68
N ALA A 22 6.70 1.10 -13.27
CA ALA A 22 5.47 0.34 -13.10
C ALA A 22 4.54 0.96 -12.04
N GLY A 23 5.09 1.41 -10.91
CA GLY A 23 4.32 2.08 -9.86
C GLY A 23 3.72 3.40 -10.32
N VAL A 24 4.46 4.19 -11.11
CA VAL A 24 3.94 5.42 -11.73
C VAL A 24 2.83 5.11 -12.73
N LEU A 25 3.00 4.10 -13.58
CA LEU A 25 1.97 3.69 -14.54
C LEU A 25 0.69 3.22 -13.84
N LEU A 26 0.81 2.41 -12.80
CA LEU A 26 -0.33 1.95 -11.99
C LEU A 26 -1.00 3.11 -11.24
N PHE A 27 -0.21 4.04 -10.68
CA PHE A 27 -0.76 5.20 -9.99
C PHE A 27 -1.53 6.12 -10.94
N VAL A 28 -0.94 6.47 -12.08
CA VAL A 28 -1.58 7.32 -13.10
C VAL A 28 -2.78 6.61 -13.71
N GLY A 29 -2.65 5.32 -14.05
CA GLY A 29 -3.75 4.52 -14.58
C GLY A 29 -4.91 4.40 -13.60
N GLY A 30 -4.61 4.12 -12.32
CA GLY A 30 -5.60 4.10 -11.25
C GLY A 30 -6.27 5.46 -11.05
N LEU A 31 -5.50 6.54 -11.08
CA LEU A 31 -6.04 7.90 -10.94
C LEU A 31 -6.99 8.26 -12.08
N VAL A 32 -6.57 8.00 -13.33
CA VAL A 32 -7.40 8.22 -14.52
C VAL A 32 -8.67 7.37 -14.45
N ALA A 33 -8.56 6.12 -14.00
CA ALA A 33 -9.70 5.24 -13.84
C ALA A 33 -10.70 5.79 -12.80
N VAL A 34 -10.22 6.15 -11.59
CA VAL A 34 -11.05 6.72 -10.52
C VAL A 34 -11.76 7.99 -10.98
N VAL A 35 -11.02 8.91 -11.62
CA VAL A 35 -11.59 10.15 -12.16
C VAL A 35 -12.60 9.86 -13.26
N GLY A 36 -12.31 8.90 -14.15
CA GLY A 36 -13.21 8.48 -15.22
C GLY A 36 -14.53 7.92 -14.69
N THR A 37 -14.47 7.05 -13.69
CA THR A 37 -15.66 6.44 -13.07
C THR A 37 -16.46 7.44 -12.26
N PHE A 38 -15.78 8.37 -11.58
CA PHE A 38 -16.47 9.46 -10.90
C PHE A 38 -17.19 10.38 -11.91
N ALA A 39 -16.52 10.75 -13.01
CA ALA A 39 -17.11 11.55 -14.07
C ALA A 39 -18.32 10.85 -14.71
N SER A 40 -18.23 9.55 -14.99
CA SER A 40 -19.36 8.77 -15.53
C SER A 40 -20.49 8.63 -14.52
N ALA A 41 -20.20 8.44 -13.23
CA ALA A 41 -21.23 8.34 -12.20
C ALA A 41 -22.01 9.66 -12.05
N VAL A 42 -21.33 10.80 -12.19
CA VAL A 42 -21.98 12.13 -12.17
C VAL A 42 -22.84 12.34 -13.43
N SER A 43 -22.37 11.91 -14.61
CA SER A 43 -23.13 12.05 -15.87
C SER A 43 -24.33 11.11 -15.97
N ASP A 44 -24.22 9.90 -15.42
CA ASP A 44 -25.22 8.82 -15.56
C ASP A 44 -26.20 8.76 -14.37
N SER A 45 -26.26 9.84 -13.58
CA SER A 45 -27.01 10.00 -12.34
C SER A 45 -28.52 9.74 -12.43
N ALA A 46 -29.06 9.45 -13.63
CA ALA A 46 -30.46 9.08 -13.86
C ALA A 46 -30.73 7.56 -13.94
N SER A 47 -29.72 6.67 -14.03
CA SER A 47 -30.00 5.22 -14.23
C SER A 47 -28.97 4.22 -13.73
N ALA A 48 -27.74 4.62 -13.39
CA ALA A 48 -26.75 3.69 -12.87
C ALA A 48 -27.07 3.30 -11.41
N SER A 49 -27.10 2.00 -11.11
CA SER A 49 -27.23 1.55 -9.73
C SER A 49 -26.05 2.08 -8.91
N PHE A 50 -26.34 2.57 -7.70
CA PHE A 50 -25.32 3.07 -6.79
C PHE A 50 -24.27 1.98 -6.47
N ALA A 51 -24.71 0.73 -6.42
CA ALA A 51 -23.86 -0.44 -6.18
C ALA A 51 -22.80 -0.64 -7.28
N ASP A 52 -23.19 -0.62 -8.57
CA ASP A 52 -22.26 -0.77 -9.69
C ASP A 52 -21.21 0.34 -9.74
N SER A 53 -21.64 1.56 -9.43
CA SER A 53 -20.78 2.75 -9.43
C SER A 53 -19.76 2.69 -8.29
N SER A 54 -20.22 2.29 -7.10
CA SER A 54 -19.39 2.23 -5.89
C SER A 54 -18.34 1.10 -5.96
N GLY A 55 -18.71 -0.09 -6.47
CA GLY A 55 -17.78 -1.20 -6.64
C GLY A 55 -16.65 -0.87 -7.62
N ARG A 56 -16.97 -0.24 -8.75
CA ARG A 56 -15.96 0.20 -9.74
C ARG A 56 -15.00 1.24 -9.19
N LEU A 57 -15.53 2.25 -8.48
CA LEU A 57 -14.72 3.28 -7.82
C LEU A 57 -13.74 2.64 -6.82
N MET A 58 -14.19 1.65 -6.05
CA MET A 58 -13.36 1.00 -5.07
C MET A 58 -12.24 0.16 -5.70
N GLN A 59 -12.57 -0.64 -6.71
CA GLN A 59 -11.59 -1.45 -7.43
C GLN A 59 -10.48 -0.58 -8.05
N GLN A 60 -10.85 0.57 -8.61
CA GLN A 60 -9.89 1.52 -9.18
C GLN A 60 -9.08 2.27 -8.13
N THR A 61 -9.68 2.55 -6.98
CA THR A 61 -8.98 3.11 -5.81
C THR A 61 -7.92 2.13 -5.31
N LEU A 62 -8.21 0.83 -5.32
CA LEU A 62 -7.24 -0.23 -4.98
C LEU A 62 -6.06 -0.24 -5.95
N VAL A 63 -6.32 -0.10 -7.26
CA VAL A 63 -5.25 0.03 -8.29
C VAL A 63 -4.38 1.26 -8.02
N LEU A 64 -4.98 2.39 -7.66
CA LEU A 64 -4.25 3.61 -7.31
C LEU A 64 -3.35 3.41 -6.08
N PHE A 65 -3.88 2.83 -5.00
CA PHE A 65 -3.08 2.54 -3.79
C PHE A 65 -2.00 1.48 -4.06
N GLY A 66 -2.31 0.46 -4.87
CA GLY A 66 -1.33 -0.52 -5.35
C GLY A 66 -0.19 0.16 -6.11
N GLY A 67 -0.49 1.15 -6.94
CA GLY A 67 0.51 1.98 -7.62
C GLY A 67 1.41 2.74 -6.65
N ILE A 68 0.85 3.37 -5.61
CA ILE A 68 1.62 4.06 -4.55
C ILE A 68 2.56 3.07 -3.84
N LEU A 69 2.05 1.88 -3.52
CA LEU A 69 2.84 0.83 -2.87
C LEU A 69 4.03 0.39 -3.75
N VAL A 70 3.76 0.03 -5.00
CA VAL A 70 4.80 -0.37 -5.97
C VAL A 70 5.84 0.74 -6.18
N LEU A 71 5.39 1.99 -6.27
CA LEU A 71 6.26 3.16 -6.42
C LEU A 71 7.16 3.36 -5.20
N THR A 72 6.61 3.18 -4.00
CA THR A 72 7.34 3.27 -2.74
C THR A 72 8.40 2.15 -2.65
N ALA A 73 8.03 0.92 -2.97
CA ALA A 73 8.96 -0.21 -3.05
C ALA A 73 10.10 0.05 -4.05
N GLY A 74 9.77 0.49 -5.28
CA GLY A 74 10.76 0.84 -6.30
C GLY A 74 11.74 1.91 -5.82
N ARG A 75 11.25 2.95 -5.14
CA ARG A 75 12.09 4.02 -4.60
C ARG A 75 13.07 3.52 -3.53
N VAL A 76 12.65 2.56 -2.70
CA VAL A 76 13.52 1.89 -1.73
C VAL A 76 14.63 1.10 -2.43
N PHE A 77 14.31 0.35 -3.51
CA PHE A 77 15.32 -0.37 -4.30
C PHE A 77 16.33 0.56 -4.98
N VAL A 78 15.88 1.66 -5.59
CA VAL A 78 16.76 2.63 -6.28
C VAL A 78 17.72 3.31 -5.30
N ARG A 79 17.23 3.72 -4.12
CA ARG A 79 18.10 4.24 -3.07
C ARG A 79 19.05 3.16 -2.55
N GLY A 80 18.59 1.92 -2.55
CA GLY A 80 19.34 0.81 -2.02
C GLY A 80 20.50 0.28 -2.83
N ALA A 81 20.51 0.54 -4.14
CA ALA A 81 21.65 0.26 -4.99
C ALA A 81 22.93 1.04 -4.61
N ARG A 82 22.86 2.03 -3.69
CA ARG A 82 23.99 2.92 -3.34
C ARG A 82 24.71 2.59 -2.03
N ARG A 83 24.16 1.78 -1.12
CA ARG A 83 24.74 1.53 0.21
C ARG A 83 25.07 0.05 0.43
N ARG A 84 26.19 -0.21 1.13
CA ARG A 84 26.72 -1.55 1.42
C ARG A 84 26.61 -1.84 2.91
N GLY A 85 25.71 -2.77 3.27
CA GLY A 85 25.63 -3.37 4.58
C GLY A 85 24.52 -4.44 4.58
N LEU A 86 24.78 -5.63 5.13
CA LEU A 86 23.75 -6.68 5.32
C LEU A 86 22.59 -6.15 6.17
N ARG A 87 22.90 -5.30 7.14
CA ARG A 87 21.95 -4.61 8.01
C ARG A 87 21.03 -3.64 7.26
N ASP A 88 21.60 -2.85 6.35
CA ASP A 88 20.85 -1.94 5.46
C ASP A 88 19.98 -2.71 4.45
N ARG A 89 20.39 -3.91 4.03
CA ARG A 89 19.55 -4.83 3.23
C ARG A 89 18.38 -5.39 4.05
N PHE A 90 18.63 -5.75 5.31
CA PHE A 90 17.60 -6.26 6.21
C PHE A 90 16.55 -5.19 6.54
N GLY A 91 16.97 -3.96 6.85
CA GLY A 91 16.05 -2.84 7.07
C GLY A 91 15.11 -2.59 5.88
N ARG A 92 15.59 -2.80 4.65
CA ARG A 92 14.76 -2.69 3.44
C ARG A 92 13.83 -3.86 3.22
N LEU A 93 14.24 -5.09 3.54
CA LEU A 93 13.34 -6.24 3.52
C LEU A 93 12.20 -6.05 4.54
N VAL A 94 12.51 -5.49 5.70
CA VAL A 94 11.51 -5.10 6.71
C VAL A 94 10.56 -4.02 6.18
N MET A 95 11.06 -2.99 5.49
CA MET A 95 10.20 -2.01 4.81
C MET A 95 9.33 -2.63 3.71
N LEU A 96 9.84 -3.59 2.94
CA LEU A 96 9.04 -4.28 1.92
C LEU A 96 7.97 -5.17 2.53
N ALA A 97 8.29 -5.86 3.62
CA ALA A 97 7.32 -6.63 4.40
C ALA A 97 6.24 -5.73 4.99
N ALA A 98 6.62 -4.58 5.57
CA ALA A 98 5.69 -3.56 6.03
C ALA A 98 4.70 -3.15 4.94
N LEU A 99 5.23 -2.95 3.74
CA LEU A 99 4.46 -2.53 2.58
C LEU A 99 3.50 -3.61 2.07
N ALA A 100 3.94 -4.87 2.11
CA ALA A 100 3.09 -6.02 1.81
C ALA A 100 1.93 -6.15 2.83
N LEU A 101 2.18 -5.90 4.12
CA LEU A 101 1.13 -5.90 5.14
C LEU A 101 0.09 -4.79 4.90
N VAL A 102 0.54 -3.59 4.51
CA VAL A 102 -0.38 -2.51 4.13
C VAL A 102 -1.22 -2.94 2.92
N GLY A 103 -0.62 -3.61 1.93
CA GLY A 103 -1.34 -4.17 0.79
C GLY A 103 -2.39 -5.19 1.18
N ILE A 104 -2.08 -6.09 2.12
CA ILE A 104 -3.04 -7.07 2.66
C ILE A 104 -4.19 -6.36 3.38
N GLY A 105 -3.90 -5.36 4.22
CA GLY A 105 -4.93 -4.56 4.89
C GLY A 105 -5.85 -3.85 3.91
N LEU A 106 -5.30 -3.32 2.81
CA LEU A 106 -6.10 -2.70 1.76
C LEU A 106 -6.98 -3.72 1.03
N ALA A 107 -6.48 -4.93 0.77
CA ALA A 107 -7.26 -6.00 0.17
C ALA A 107 -8.42 -6.43 1.09
N THR A 108 -8.18 -6.59 2.39
CA THR A 108 -9.23 -6.93 3.36
C THR A 108 -10.31 -5.84 3.45
N LEU A 109 -9.90 -4.57 3.35
CA LEU A 109 -10.83 -3.45 3.34
C LEU A 109 -11.75 -3.51 2.13
N VAL A 110 -11.22 -3.81 0.94
CA VAL A 110 -12.02 -3.89 -0.28
C VAL A 110 -12.97 -5.09 -0.24
N THR A 111 -12.49 -6.27 0.12
CA THR A 111 -13.37 -7.45 0.23
C THR A 111 -14.49 -7.25 1.25
N GLY A 112 -14.21 -6.54 2.34
CA GLY A 112 -15.22 -6.20 3.34
C GLY A 112 -16.22 -5.16 2.84
N TRP A 113 -15.75 -4.16 2.11
CA TRP A 113 -16.63 -3.15 1.55
C TRP A 113 -17.57 -3.73 0.49
N GLU A 114 -17.10 -4.67 -0.34
CA GLU A 114 -17.95 -5.38 -1.30
C GLU A 114 -19.12 -6.09 -0.61
N SER A 115 -18.90 -6.71 0.56
CA SER A 115 -20.01 -7.33 1.33
C SER A 115 -21.00 -6.30 1.88
N VAL A 116 -20.52 -5.12 2.33
CA VAL A 116 -21.41 -4.04 2.80
C VAL A 116 -22.25 -3.48 1.66
N VAL A 117 -21.64 -3.25 0.49
CA VAL A 117 -22.35 -2.76 -0.70
C VAL A 117 -23.39 -3.76 -1.17
N ALA A 118 -23.07 -5.06 -1.21
CA ALA A 118 -24.02 -6.10 -1.57
C ALA A 118 -25.23 -6.15 -0.60
N GLY A 119 -24.98 -6.03 0.71
CA GLY A 119 -26.04 -5.98 1.71
C GLY A 119 -26.96 -4.76 1.55
N MET A 120 -26.39 -3.58 1.23
CA MET A 120 -27.18 -2.39 0.93
C MET A 120 -28.00 -2.54 -0.35
N GLU A 121 -27.45 -3.15 -1.40
CA GLU A 121 -28.14 -3.36 -2.66
C GLU A 121 -29.39 -4.24 -2.49
N ASP A 122 -29.30 -5.32 -1.71
CA ASP A 122 -30.45 -6.19 -1.46
C ASP A 122 -31.60 -5.46 -0.75
N VAL A 123 -31.29 -4.47 0.09
CA VAL A 123 -32.29 -3.65 0.77
C VAL A 123 -32.93 -2.66 -0.22
N PHE A 124 -32.12 -1.97 -1.03
CA PHE A 124 -32.63 -1.03 -2.04
C PHE A 124 -33.42 -1.74 -3.16
N ALA A 125 -33.07 -2.98 -3.48
CA ALA A 125 -33.80 -3.82 -4.43
C ALA A 125 -35.10 -4.41 -3.85
N GLY A 126 -35.39 -4.16 -2.56
CA GLY A 126 -36.55 -4.71 -1.86
C GLY A 126 -36.49 -6.23 -1.66
N ARG A 127 -35.30 -6.84 -1.80
CA ARG A 127 -35.07 -8.27 -1.51
C ARG A 127 -34.89 -8.54 -0.02
N ALA A 128 -34.43 -7.54 0.72
CA ALA A 128 -34.35 -7.56 2.18
C ALA A 128 -35.27 -6.48 2.78
N PRO A 129 -35.97 -6.78 3.89
CA PRO A 129 -36.77 -5.78 4.59
C PRO A 129 -35.88 -4.69 5.20
N ILE A 130 -36.32 -3.43 5.17
CA ILE A 130 -35.55 -2.30 5.74
C ILE A 130 -35.26 -2.52 7.23
N ASP A 131 -36.17 -3.18 7.94
CA ASP A 131 -36.05 -3.50 9.37
C ASP A 131 -35.04 -4.61 9.66
N SER A 132 -34.52 -5.33 8.64
CA SER A 132 -33.50 -6.37 8.85
C SER A 132 -32.08 -5.82 8.92
N ILE A 133 -31.83 -4.55 8.61
CA ILE A 133 -30.57 -3.91 8.95
C ILE A 133 -30.74 -3.26 10.32
N THR A 134 -30.36 -3.98 11.38
CA THR A 134 -30.22 -3.33 12.68
C THR A 134 -28.93 -2.52 12.71
N GLU A 135 -28.90 -1.42 13.47
CA GLU A 135 -27.65 -0.66 13.70
C GLU A 135 -26.54 -1.57 14.23
N ASP A 136 -26.90 -2.55 15.07
CA ASP A 136 -25.99 -3.53 15.63
C ASP A 136 -25.31 -4.40 14.54
N ASP A 137 -26.05 -4.80 13.51
CA ASP A 137 -25.51 -5.56 12.38
C ASP A 137 -24.54 -4.71 11.54
N MET A 138 -24.88 -3.44 11.27
CA MET A 138 -23.97 -2.53 10.55
C MET A 138 -22.68 -2.25 11.32
N PHE A 139 -22.77 -1.99 12.62
CA PHE A 139 -21.58 -1.76 13.45
C PHE A 139 -20.72 -3.03 13.58
N SER A 140 -21.36 -4.19 13.65
CA SER A 140 -20.67 -5.49 13.63
C SER A 140 -19.94 -5.71 12.31
N ASP A 141 -20.60 -5.51 11.17
CA ASP A 141 -20.00 -5.68 9.84
C ASP A 141 -18.87 -4.67 9.60
N ILE A 142 -19.08 -3.39 9.91
CA ILE A 142 -18.02 -2.38 9.83
C ILE A 142 -16.87 -2.75 10.78
N GLY A 143 -17.15 -3.22 11.98
CA GLY A 143 -16.16 -3.67 12.95
C GLY A 143 -15.32 -4.83 12.44
N THR A 144 -15.94 -5.84 11.84
CA THR A 144 -15.25 -7.02 11.28
C THR A 144 -14.37 -6.69 10.07
N ILE A 145 -14.59 -5.56 9.41
CA ILE A 145 -13.79 -5.08 8.28
C ILE A 145 -12.67 -4.13 8.75
N LEU A 146 -13.02 -3.17 9.60
CA LEU A 146 -12.10 -2.14 10.06
C LEU A 146 -11.05 -2.69 11.02
N LEU A 147 -11.39 -3.61 11.93
CA LEU A 147 -10.41 -4.19 12.86
C LEU A 147 -9.26 -4.90 12.14
N PRO A 148 -9.49 -5.87 11.25
CA PRO A 148 -8.39 -6.56 10.58
C PRO A 148 -7.62 -5.61 9.66
N THR A 149 -8.31 -4.70 8.95
CA THR A 149 -7.66 -3.67 8.13
C THR A 149 -6.72 -2.81 8.97
N ALA A 150 -7.20 -2.27 10.08
CA ALA A 150 -6.41 -1.47 11.01
C ALA A 150 -5.25 -2.28 11.60
N GLY A 151 -5.48 -3.56 11.94
CA GLY A 151 -4.44 -4.47 12.42
C GLY A 151 -3.29 -4.63 11.43
N TRP A 152 -3.60 -4.89 10.15
CA TRP A 152 -2.60 -5.00 9.09
C TRP A 152 -1.88 -3.68 8.81
N MET A 153 -2.62 -2.57 8.77
CA MET A 153 -2.04 -1.24 8.56
C MET A 153 -1.10 -0.84 9.70
N LEU A 154 -1.49 -1.11 10.95
CA LEU A 154 -0.70 -0.79 12.14
C LEU A 154 0.55 -1.67 12.22
N ALA A 155 0.42 -2.97 11.94
CA ALA A 155 1.57 -3.87 11.82
C ALA A 155 2.55 -3.42 10.72
N GLY A 156 2.02 -2.99 9.56
CA GLY A 156 2.80 -2.38 8.50
C GLY A 156 3.53 -1.12 8.95
N ALA A 157 2.83 -0.17 9.59
CA ALA A 157 3.42 1.07 10.10
C ALA A 157 4.54 0.81 11.13
N VAL A 158 4.34 -0.14 12.03
CA VAL A 158 5.34 -0.53 13.02
C VAL A 158 6.58 -1.13 12.34
N LEU A 159 6.39 -2.03 11.37
CA LEU A 159 7.52 -2.60 10.62
C LEU A 159 8.26 -1.53 9.80
N ASP A 160 7.57 -0.58 9.18
CA ASP A 160 8.22 0.52 8.45
C ASP A 160 9.08 1.37 9.40
N LEU A 161 8.55 1.70 10.59
CA LEU A 161 9.30 2.44 11.61
C LEU A 161 10.56 1.70 12.05
N ILE A 162 10.46 0.39 12.31
CA ILE A 162 11.58 -0.47 12.66
C ILE A 162 12.60 -0.53 11.50
N GLY A 163 12.12 -0.70 10.27
CA GLY A 163 12.95 -0.72 9.07
C GLY A 163 13.75 0.56 8.88
N ARG A 164 13.13 1.73 9.12
CA ARG A 164 13.81 3.05 9.06
C ARG A 164 14.88 3.17 10.14
N ARG A 165 14.55 2.83 11.39
CA ARG A 165 15.51 2.81 12.50
C ARG A 165 16.73 1.94 12.20
N LEU A 166 16.51 0.73 11.69
CA LEU A 166 17.59 -0.19 11.33
C LEU A 166 18.46 0.31 10.16
N ALA A 167 17.89 1.13 9.27
CA ALA A 167 18.60 1.70 8.12
C ALA A 167 19.40 2.98 8.47
N ASP A 168 19.00 3.69 9.52
CA ASP A 168 19.59 4.98 9.92
C ASP A 168 20.68 4.86 11.00
N GLU A 169 20.81 3.73 11.70
CA GLU A 169 21.87 3.55 12.70
C GLU A 169 23.27 3.47 12.05
N PRO A 170 24.24 4.30 12.48
CA PRO A 170 25.61 4.25 11.97
C PRO A 170 26.31 2.94 12.37
N ASP A 171 27.10 2.37 11.46
CA ASP A 171 27.82 1.13 11.71
C ASP A 171 28.79 1.28 12.90
N PRO A 172 28.62 0.49 13.98
CA PRO A 172 29.45 0.61 15.18
C PRO A 172 30.92 0.21 14.93
N LEU A 173 31.21 -0.46 13.81
CA LEU A 173 32.56 -0.82 13.40
C LEU A 173 33.38 0.37 12.88
N ILE A 174 32.73 1.45 12.41
CA ILE A 174 33.43 2.64 11.92
C ILE A 174 33.82 3.57 13.08
N THR A 175 32.99 3.65 14.13
CA THR A 175 33.27 4.47 15.31
C THR A 175 34.46 3.97 16.14
N VAL A 176 34.70 2.66 16.21
CA VAL A 176 35.86 2.12 16.97
C VAL A 176 37.20 2.45 16.31
N SER A 177 37.25 2.62 14.98
CA SER A 177 38.50 2.96 14.27
C SER A 177 38.93 4.42 14.47
N MET A 178 38.02 5.33 14.83
CA MET A 178 38.35 6.74 15.10
C MET A 178 38.80 7.00 16.54
N THR A 179 38.56 6.06 17.46
CA THR A 179 38.97 6.18 18.87
C THR A 179 40.30 5.50 19.19
N ALA A 180 40.89 4.77 18.25
CA ALA A 180 42.15 4.03 18.48
C ALA A 180 43.42 4.83 18.10
N ASP A 181 43.28 6.01 17.49
CA ASP A 181 44.40 6.87 17.07
C ASP A 181 44.64 8.09 18.00
N PHE A 182 44.20 8.01 19.26
CA PHE A 182 44.50 9.02 20.30
C PHE A 182 45.35 8.44 21.43
#